data_AF-A0A0F6QY15-F1
#
_entry.id   AF-A0A0F6QY15-F1
#
_cell.length_a   1.000
_cell.length_b   1.000
_cell.length_c   1.000
_cell.angle_alpha   90.00
_cell.angle_beta   90.00
_cell.angle_gamma   90.00
#
_symmetry.space_group_name_H-M   'P 1'
#
loop_
_entity.id
_entity.type
_entity.pdbx_description
1 polymer ?
#
loop_
_entity_poly.entity_id
_entity_poly.type
_entity_poly.pdbx_seq_one_letter_code
_entity_poly.pdbx_strand_id
1 'polypeptide(L)'
;MKIRKISLAIVSALMMAGSAVAIAPVQAFTPENLAENIQRNFSQYWDGGVQWCVGEYGEEQRSLCQYYTTVSLNYQIYVDDSRHQAKAEYFKSLVDKVAKKLYESKYGVESETL
;
A
#
# COMPACT_ATOMS: atom_id res chain seq x y z
N MET A 1 -42.61 7.97 49.46
CA MET A 1 -42.17 8.13 48.05
C MET A 1 -40.68 7.82 47.95
N LYS A 2 -40.28 6.94 47.01
CA LYS A 2 -38.89 6.47 46.80
C LYS A 2 -38.16 7.41 45.84
N ILE A 3 -37.00 7.94 46.25
CA ILE A 3 -36.10 8.68 45.36
C ILE A 3 -34.96 7.74 44.96
N ARG A 4 -34.85 7.45 43.66
CA ARG A 4 -33.75 6.66 43.07
C ARG A 4 -32.63 7.61 42.65
N LYS A 5 -31.39 7.26 43.00
CA LYS A 5 -30.15 7.96 42.62
C LYS A 5 -29.92 7.77 41.11
N ILE A 6 -29.77 8.86 40.36
CA ILE A 6 -29.34 8.83 38.96
C ILE A 6 -27.91 9.39 38.93
N SER A 7 -26.99 8.52 38.49
CA SER A 7 -25.56 8.76 38.43
C SER A 7 -25.19 9.84 37.41
N LEU A 8 -24.19 10.62 37.79
CA LEU A 8 -23.52 11.68 37.05
C LEU A 8 -22.78 11.10 35.82
N ALA A 9 -23.02 11.64 34.63
CA ALA A 9 -22.18 11.41 33.46
C ALA A 9 -21.55 12.75 33.06
N ILE A 10 -20.23 12.85 33.26
CA ILE A 10 -19.41 14.00 32.84
C ILE A 10 -19.25 13.90 31.33
N VAL A 11 -19.87 14.84 30.61
CA VAL A 11 -19.65 15.02 29.17
C VAL A 11 -18.34 15.76 29.00
N SER A 12 -17.25 15.02 28.84
CA SER A 12 -15.98 15.58 28.39
C SER A 12 -16.07 15.82 26.89
N ALA A 13 -16.38 17.06 26.50
CA ALA A 13 -16.24 17.52 25.12
C ALA A 13 -14.75 17.58 24.76
N LEU A 14 -14.25 16.57 24.05
CA LEU A 14 -13.00 16.70 23.30
C LEU A 14 -13.23 17.71 22.18
N MET A 15 -12.70 18.92 22.34
CA MET A 15 -12.52 19.85 21.23
C MET A 15 -11.48 19.25 20.28
N MET A 16 -11.93 18.65 19.19
CA MET A 16 -11.06 18.34 18.07
C MET A 16 -10.64 19.67 17.44
N ALA A 17 -9.40 20.08 17.72
CA ALA A 17 -8.70 21.06 16.90
C ALA A 17 -8.56 20.47 15.50
N GLY A 18 -9.50 20.82 14.62
CA GLY A 18 -9.48 20.48 13.21
C GLY A 18 -8.33 21.22 12.55
N SER A 19 -7.13 20.63 12.60
CA SER A 19 -6.05 21.01 11.71
C SER A 19 -6.52 20.75 10.30
N ALA A 20 -6.95 21.82 9.61
CA ALA A 20 -7.19 21.80 8.18
C ALA A 20 -5.85 21.53 7.49
N VAL A 21 -5.50 20.25 7.33
CA VAL A 21 -4.55 19.86 6.31
C VAL A 21 -5.26 20.17 5.01
N ALA A 22 -4.78 21.18 4.30
CA ALA A 22 -5.18 21.43 2.93
C ALA A 22 -4.87 20.17 2.14
N ILE A 23 -5.86 19.31 1.95
CA ILE A 23 -5.80 18.22 0.98
C ILE A 23 -5.85 18.93 -0.37
N ALA A 24 -4.68 19.29 -0.88
CA ALA A 24 -4.54 19.64 -2.28
C ALA A 24 -5.22 18.52 -3.07
N PRO A 25 -6.04 18.85 -4.09
CA PRO A 25 -6.74 17.82 -4.85
C PRO A 25 -5.69 16.85 -5.36
N VAL A 26 -5.77 15.59 -4.91
CA VAL A 26 -5.13 14.46 -5.56
C VAL A 26 -5.59 14.56 -7.01
N GLN A 27 -4.70 15.05 -7.87
CA GLN A 27 -4.96 15.07 -9.31
C GLN A 27 -5.33 13.64 -9.66
N ALA A 28 -6.58 13.45 -10.12
CA ALA A 28 -7.04 12.15 -10.58
C ALA A 28 -6.10 11.72 -11.70
N PHE A 29 -5.20 10.80 -11.40
CA PHE A 29 -4.27 10.22 -12.36
C PHE A 29 -5.10 9.53 -13.43
N THR A 30 -5.06 10.04 -14.67
CA THR A 30 -5.48 9.22 -15.79
C THR A 30 -4.46 8.09 -15.95
N PRO A 31 -4.89 6.84 -16.20
CA PRO A 31 -3.98 5.72 -16.45
C PRO A 31 -2.95 6.06 -17.54
N GLU A 32 -3.36 6.86 -18.54
CA GLU A 32 -2.55 7.31 -19.68
C GLU A 32 -1.23 8.01 -19.32
N ASN A 33 -1.03 8.47 -18.08
CA ASN A 33 0.22 9.10 -17.65
C ASN A 33 0.89 8.41 -16.45
N LEU A 34 0.38 7.28 -15.98
CA LEU A 34 0.90 6.61 -14.79
C LEU A 34 2.34 6.13 -15.00
N ALA A 35 2.62 5.47 -16.12
CA ALA A 35 3.95 4.97 -16.46
C ALA A 35 4.98 6.11 -16.54
N GLU A 36 4.65 7.20 -17.24
CA GLU A 36 5.53 8.36 -17.33
C GLU A 36 5.75 9.02 -15.97
N ASN A 37 4.70 9.13 -15.15
CA ASN A 37 4.81 9.73 -13.84
C ASN A 37 5.66 8.88 -12.88
N ILE A 38 5.51 7.55 -12.92
CA ILE A 38 6.35 6.62 -12.18
C ILE A 38 7.80 6.76 -12.62
N GLN A 39 8.08 6.81 -13.93
CA GLN A 39 9.45 6.98 -14.42
C GLN A 39 10.09 8.29 -13.93
N ARG A 40 9.36 9.42 -14.00
CA ARG A 40 9.86 10.73 -13.55
C ARG A 40 10.07 10.80 -12.04
N ASN A 41 9.22 10.11 -11.27
CA ASN A 41 9.21 10.17 -9.80
C ASN A 41 9.57 8.83 -9.17
N PHE A 42 10.41 8.02 -9.83
CA PHE A 42 10.64 6.62 -9.46
C PHE A 42 11.06 6.47 -8.00
N SER A 43 12.02 7.29 -7.54
CA SER A 43 12.51 7.23 -6.15
C SER A 43 11.41 7.50 -5.12
N GLN A 44 10.47 8.40 -5.41
CA GLN A 44 9.35 8.71 -4.51
C GLN A 44 8.37 7.54 -4.43
N TYR A 45 7.99 6.97 -5.57
CA TYR A 45 7.13 5.79 -5.62
C TYR A 45 7.80 4.57 -5.00
N TRP A 46 9.11 4.42 -5.21
CA TRP A 46 9.88 3.33 -4.65
C TRP A 46 9.97 3.43 -3.13
N ASP A 47 10.34 4.59 -2.59
CA ASP A 47 10.41 4.76 -1.13
C ASP A 47 9.02 4.57 -0.50
N GLY A 48 7.98 5.22 -1.04
CA GLY A 48 6.60 5.07 -0.55
C GLY A 48 6.11 3.63 -0.59
N GLY A 49 6.38 2.89 -1.67
CA GLY A 49 6.03 1.48 -1.79
C GLY A 49 6.78 0.58 -0.81
N VAL A 50 8.07 0.85 -0.57
CA VAL A 50 8.87 0.13 0.43
C VAL A 50 8.33 0.39 1.84
N GLN A 51 8.07 1.64 2.20
CA GLN A 51 7.55 1.97 3.54
C GLN A 51 6.16 1.36 3.76
N TRP A 52 5.28 1.39 2.75
CA TRP A 52 3.98 0.73 2.83
C TRP A 52 4.11 -0.77 3.03
N CYS A 53 4.93 -1.44 2.20
CA CYS A 53 5.13 -2.89 2.30
C CYS A 53 5.73 -3.29 3.65
N VAL A 54 6.74 -2.55 4.14
CA VAL A 54 7.34 -2.78 5.45
C VAL A 54 6.33 -2.56 6.57
N GLY A 55 5.49 -1.52 6.48
CA GLY A 55 4.43 -1.28 7.46
C GLY A 55 3.41 -2.41 7.53
N GLU A 56 3.15 -3.09 6.40
CA GLU A 56 2.24 -4.23 6.32
C GLU A 56 2.89 -5.55 6.76
N TYR A 57 4.10 -5.83 6.31
CA TYR A 57 4.74 -7.16 6.42
C TYR A 57 5.88 -7.24 7.44
N GLY A 58 6.27 -6.12 8.05
CA GLY A 58 7.32 -6.06 9.07
C GLY A 58 8.69 -5.64 8.52
N GLU A 59 9.51 -5.10 9.43
CA GLU A 59 10.86 -4.61 9.14
C GLU A 59 11.81 -5.72 8.70
N GLU A 60 11.61 -6.93 9.23
CA GLU A 60 12.33 -8.14 8.86
C GLU A 60 12.15 -8.52 7.39
N GLN A 61 11.06 -8.06 6.75
CA GLN A 61 10.77 -8.28 5.34
C GLN A 61 11.30 -7.14 4.44
N ARG A 62 12.04 -6.15 4.95
CA ARG A 62 12.48 -4.97 4.19
C ARG A 62 13.13 -5.31 2.86
N SER A 63 14.05 -6.27 2.82
CA SER A 63 14.72 -6.67 1.57
C SER A 63 13.73 -7.23 0.54
N LEU A 64 12.74 -8.01 0.99
CA LEU A 64 11.70 -8.56 0.13
C LEU A 64 10.74 -7.46 -0.33
N CYS A 65 10.43 -6.48 0.52
CA CYS A 65 9.63 -5.30 0.20
C CYS A 65 10.32 -4.36 -0.81
N GLN A 66 11.63 -4.16 -0.69
CA GLN A 66 12.43 -3.45 -1.69
C GLN A 66 12.37 -4.14 -3.05
N TYR A 67 12.51 -5.46 -3.06
CA TYR A 67 12.42 -6.22 -4.30
C TYR A 67 11.01 -6.18 -4.89
N TYR A 68 9.97 -6.43 -4.08
CA TYR A 68 8.56 -6.35 -4.46
C TYR A 68 8.22 -5.01 -5.12
N THR A 69 8.57 -3.91 -4.45
CA THR A 69 8.29 -2.56 -4.93
C THR A 69 9.00 -2.30 -6.26
N THR A 70 10.25 -2.73 -6.38
CA THR A 70 11.02 -2.59 -7.62
C THR A 70 10.33 -3.29 -8.79
N VAL A 71 9.94 -4.57 -8.62
CA VAL A 71 9.32 -5.33 -9.71
C VAL A 71 7.88 -4.87 -10.00
N SER A 72 7.16 -4.41 -8.98
CA SER A 72 5.80 -3.84 -9.11
C SER A 72 5.81 -2.55 -9.91
N LEU A 73 6.72 -1.62 -9.60
CA LEU A 73 6.83 -0.37 -10.38
C LEU A 73 7.25 -0.64 -11.82
N ASN A 74 8.16 -1.60 -12.06
CA ASN A 74 8.51 -1.99 -13.42
C ASN A 74 7.33 -2.61 -14.18
N TYR A 75 6.51 -3.44 -13.54
CA TYR A 75 5.28 -3.93 -14.15
C TYR A 75 4.35 -2.77 -14.57
N GLN A 76 4.10 -1.81 -13.67
CA GLN A 76 3.27 -0.64 -13.94
C GLN A 76 3.82 0.24 -15.07
N ILE A 77 5.15 0.32 -15.23
CA ILE A 77 5.77 1.06 -16.34
C ILE A 77 5.48 0.40 -17.70
N TYR A 78 5.39 -0.93 -17.76
CA TYR A 78 5.29 -1.66 -19.03
C TYR A 78 3.89 -2.16 -19.38
N VAL A 79 2.95 -2.22 -18.43
CA VAL A 79 1.63 -2.84 -18.63
C VAL A 79 0.80 -2.17 -19.72
N ASP A 80 0.95 -0.85 -19.88
CA ASP A 80 0.18 -0.06 -20.84
C ASP A 80 0.92 0.18 -22.18
N ASP A 81 2.18 -0.26 -22.30
CA ASP A 81 2.94 -0.18 -23.56
C ASP A 81 2.88 -1.52 -24.31
N SER A 82 2.02 -1.58 -25.34
CA SER A 82 1.82 -2.77 -26.17
C SER A 82 3.12 -3.28 -26.84
N ARG A 83 4.15 -2.44 -27.00
CA ARG A 83 5.46 -2.85 -27.55
C ARG A 83 6.32 -3.60 -26.54
N HIS A 84 5.94 -3.57 -25.26
CA HIS A 84 6.70 -4.13 -24.14
C HIS A 84 5.93 -5.19 -23.35
N GLN A 85 4.90 -5.79 -23.94
CA GLN A 85 4.05 -6.79 -23.28
C GLN A 85 4.84 -7.94 -22.64
N ALA A 86 5.86 -8.48 -23.33
CA ALA A 86 6.72 -9.53 -22.77
C ALA A 86 7.48 -9.09 -21.50
N LYS A 87 7.87 -7.81 -21.41
CA LYS A 87 8.46 -7.26 -20.17
C LYS A 87 7.41 -7.13 -19.08
N ALA A 88 6.21 -6.67 -19.41
CA ALA A 88 5.11 -6.58 -18.46
C ALA A 88 4.78 -7.95 -17.86
N GLU A 89 4.66 -8.99 -18.68
CA GLU A 89 4.43 -10.36 -18.24
C GLU A 89 5.57 -10.90 -17.37
N TYR A 90 6.82 -10.63 -17.76
CA TYR A 90 7.99 -10.97 -16.94
C TYR A 90 7.91 -10.33 -15.55
N PHE A 91 7.71 -9.01 -15.46
CA PHE A 91 7.61 -8.34 -14.17
C PHE A 91 6.38 -8.77 -13.37
N LYS A 92 5.26 -9.02 -14.03
CA LYS A 92 4.07 -9.59 -13.38
C LYS A 92 4.39 -10.92 -12.70
N SER A 93 5.09 -11.83 -13.38
CA SER A 93 5.47 -13.12 -12.78
C SER A 93 6.33 -12.97 -11.53
N LEU A 94 7.22 -11.96 -11.50
CA LEU A 94 8.04 -11.64 -10.34
C LEU A 94 7.20 -11.03 -9.21
N VAL A 95 6.28 -10.11 -9.54
CA VAL A 95 5.34 -9.53 -8.58
C VAL A 95 4.54 -10.63 -7.89
N ASP A 96 3.92 -11.53 -8.66
CA ASP A 96 3.08 -12.61 -8.12
C ASP A 96 3.90 -13.54 -7.20
N LYS A 97 5.12 -13.89 -7.61
CA LYS A 97 6.04 -14.73 -6.81
C LYS A 97 6.43 -14.07 -5.50
N VAL A 98 6.73 -12.78 -5.50
CA VAL A 98 7.16 -12.06 -4.30
C VAL A 98 5.97 -11.76 -3.39
N ALA A 99 4.82 -11.40 -3.95
CA ALA A 99 3.58 -11.23 -3.19
C ALA A 99 3.21 -12.51 -2.43
N LYS A 100 3.31 -13.67 -3.09
CA LYS A 100 3.10 -14.97 -2.43
C LYS A 100 4.03 -15.15 -1.22
N LYS A 101 5.33 -14.87 -1.38
CA LYS A 101 6.29 -14.99 -0.27
C LYS A 101 6.00 -14.05 0.90
N LEU A 102 5.59 -12.80 0.62
CA LEU A 102 5.19 -11.83 1.63
C LEU A 102 3.91 -12.29 2.36
N TYR A 103 2.94 -12.82 1.63
CA TYR A 103 1.74 -13.40 2.22
C TYR A 103 2.08 -14.59 3.13
N GLU A 104 2.85 -15.54 2.62
CA GLU A 104 3.27 -16.74 3.38
C GLU A 104 4.11 -16.39 4.62
N SER A 105 4.91 -15.33 4.58
CA SER A 105 5.70 -14.92 5.74
C SER A 105 4.84 -14.35 6.87
N LYS A 106 3.73 -13.66 6.54
CA LYS A 106 2.83 -13.05 7.52
C LYS A 106 1.74 -14.00 8.02
N TYR A 107 1.18 -14.80 7.13
CA TYR A 107 0.00 -15.64 7.41
C TYR A 107 0.34 -17.13 7.52
N GLY A 108 1.58 -17.51 7.24
CA GLY A 108 1.98 -18.91 7.11
C GLY A 108 1.68 -19.46 5.71
N VAL A 109 2.23 -20.64 5.43
CA VAL A 109 1.88 -21.37 4.20
C VAL A 109 0.49 -21.95 4.40
N GLU A 110 -0.46 -21.61 3.53
CA GLU A 110 -1.71 -22.38 3.46
C GLU A 110 -1.31 -23.82 3.15
N SER A 111 -1.49 -24.68 4.16
CA SER A 111 -1.44 -26.12 3.97
C SER A 111 -2.51 -26.45 2.93
N GLU A 112 -2.11 -26.73 1.70
CA GLU A 112 -2.94 -27.46 0.75
C GLU A 112 -3.22 -28.83 1.37
N THR A 113 -4.21 -28.90 2.27
CA THR A 113 -4.87 -30.16 2.62
C THR A 113 -5.63 -30.61 1.39
N LEU A 114 -4.94 -31.37 0.55
CA LEU A 114 -5.48 -32.31 -0.42
C LEU A 114 -5.61 -33.69 0.23
#